data_AF-A0A9D6YE81-F1
#
_entry.id   AF-A0A9D6YE81-F1
#
_cell.length_a   1.000
_cell.length_b   1.000
_cell.length_c   1.000
_cell.angle_alpha   90.00
_cell.angle_beta   90.00
_cell.angle_gamma   90.00
#
_symmetry.space_group_name_H-M   'P 1'
#
loop_
_entity.id
_entity.type
_entity.pdbx_description
1 polymer ?
#
loop_
_entity_poly.entity_id
_entity_poly.type
_entity_poly.pdbx_seq_one_letter_code
_entity_poly.pdbx_strand_id
1 'polypeptide(L)'
;MSFSFQDVLRLVPSYKRMEKENARLRAAAVEWDQERARHAEWTRFSPPGHFYSPLPSQAEVAAAYSRGGFGPPFPAIELNEAGQIARLERMAEHYREQPFPEQPVAGRRFHLRNPSYGPFDAIMLHGMLCEAQPRRIIEVGSGFSSAAMLDLNEHVLGGRVHFTFIDPDMARLRPLLREGDTGRVVLIEQRVQDVPLATFAALAENDVLFIDSSHVSKIGSDVNRLYFDVLPALAPGVLIHIHDVAGNLEYPREWLEEGRAWNEQYLLRAFLMHNAAYRIELFTGWLFNTRPGWFRERMPLCAGGGGGQLWLRKLAR
;
A
#
# COMPACT_ATOMS: atom_id res chain seq x y z
N MET A 1 3.82 -27.68 64.63
CA MET A 1 3.64 -27.08 63.28
C MET A 1 4.26 -28.03 62.28
N SER A 2 3.44 -28.72 61.48
CA SER A 2 3.91 -29.62 60.43
C SER A 2 4.23 -28.78 59.20
N PHE A 3 5.52 -28.51 58.94
CA PHE A 3 5.94 -27.93 57.67
C PHE A 3 5.77 -28.98 56.58
N SER A 4 5.04 -28.65 55.51
CA SER A 4 4.93 -29.55 54.37
C SER A 4 6.25 -29.58 53.62
N PHE A 5 6.51 -30.67 52.89
CA PHE A 5 7.67 -30.78 52.02
C PHE A 5 7.73 -29.62 50.98
N GLN A 6 6.58 -29.10 50.56
CA GLN A 6 6.49 -27.94 49.67
C GLN A 6 6.96 -26.64 50.34
N ASP A 7 6.73 -26.48 51.65
CA ASP A 7 7.17 -25.29 52.40
C ASP A 7 8.71 -25.23 52.50
N VAL A 8 9.36 -26.39 52.60
CA VAL A 8 10.83 -26.51 52.56
C VAL A 8 11.36 -26.21 51.15
N LEU A 9 10.72 -26.74 50.11
CA LEU A 9 11.11 -26.48 48.72
C LEU A 9 11.01 -25.00 48.34
N ARG A 10 10.03 -24.26 48.89
CA ARG A 10 9.92 -22.79 48.71
C ARG A 10 11.08 -21.99 49.29
N LEU A 11 11.97 -22.59 50.09
CA LEU A 11 13.21 -21.93 50.51
C LEU A 11 14.30 -22.01 49.42
N VAL A 12 14.19 -22.93 48.47
CA VAL A 12 15.13 -23.10 47.36
C VAL A 12 14.82 -22.06 46.25
N PRO A 13 15.76 -21.17 45.89
CA PRO A 13 15.51 -20.12 44.90
C PRO A 13 15.07 -20.65 43.51
N SER A 14 15.57 -21.81 43.09
CA SER A 14 15.17 -22.45 41.83
C SER A 14 13.73 -22.92 41.83
N TYR A 15 13.25 -23.48 42.95
CA TYR A 15 11.86 -23.90 43.10
C TYR A 15 10.90 -22.70 43.11
N LYS A 16 11.25 -21.61 43.81
CA LYS A 16 10.49 -20.33 43.74
C LYS A 16 10.42 -19.77 42.33
N ARG A 17 11.53 -19.81 41.58
CA ARG A 17 11.57 -19.38 40.17
C ARG A 17 10.65 -20.26 39.31
N MET A 18 10.70 -21.57 39.51
CA MET A 18 9.84 -22.53 38.81
C MET A 18 8.35 -22.33 39.13
N GLU A 19 7.96 -22.13 40.40
CA GLU A 19 6.57 -21.83 40.77
C GLU A 19 6.08 -20.53 40.11
N LYS A 20 6.91 -19.49 40.11
CA LYS A 20 6.58 -18.20 39.45
C LYS A 20 6.41 -18.37 37.94
N GLU A 21 7.29 -19.13 37.29
CA GLU A 21 7.18 -19.40 35.85
C GLU A 21 5.96 -20.27 35.53
N ASN A 22 5.69 -21.29 36.34
CA ASN A 22 4.50 -22.13 36.17
C ASN A 22 3.21 -21.32 36.33
N ALA A 23 3.15 -20.41 37.31
CA ALA A 23 2.04 -19.49 37.47
C ALA A 23 1.87 -18.55 36.26
N ARG A 24 2.98 -18.03 35.71
CA ARG A 24 2.97 -17.20 34.50
C ARG A 24 2.47 -17.97 33.28
N LEU A 25 2.95 -19.19 33.07
CA LEU A 25 2.52 -20.05 31.96
C LEU A 25 1.03 -20.40 32.06
N ARG A 26 0.52 -20.69 33.27
CA ARG A 26 -0.92 -20.92 33.48
C ARG A 26 -1.75 -19.68 33.18
N ALA A 27 -1.31 -18.50 33.60
CA ALA A 27 -1.99 -17.25 33.28
C ALA A 27 -2.02 -16.99 31.76
N ALA A 28 -0.89 -17.17 31.08
CA ALA A 28 -0.81 -17.05 29.63
C ALA A 28 -1.69 -18.08 28.88
N ALA A 29 -1.79 -19.31 29.39
CA ALA A 29 -2.66 -20.34 28.80
C ALA A 29 -4.15 -19.96 28.92
N VAL A 30 -4.56 -19.42 30.08
CA VAL A 30 -5.93 -18.92 30.27
C VAL A 30 -6.23 -17.74 29.34
N GLU A 31 -5.30 -16.80 29.21
CA GLU A 31 -5.42 -15.67 28.28
C GLU A 31 -5.54 -16.14 26.83
N TRP A 32 -4.69 -17.09 26.42
CA TRP A 32 -4.74 -17.73 25.10
C TRP A 32 -6.06 -18.43 24.82
N ASP A 33 -6.60 -19.19 25.78
CA ASP A 33 -7.89 -19.86 25.62
C ASP A 33 -9.05 -18.86 25.51
N GLN A 34 -8.99 -17.75 26.25
CA GLN A 34 -9.96 -16.66 26.15
C GLN A 34 -9.88 -15.94 24.80
N GLU A 35 -8.69 -15.68 24.28
CA GLU A 35 -8.47 -15.10 22.94
C GLU A 35 -9.01 -16.04 21.86
N ARG A 36 -8.65 -17.33 21.93
CA ARG A 36 -9.16 -18.36 21.03
C ARG A 36 -10.69 -18.44 21.04
N ALA A 37 -11.31 -18.39 22.22
CA ALA A 37 -12.76 -18.44 22.34
C ALA A 37 -13.42 -17.20 21.69
N ARG A 38 -12.85 -16.01 21.91
CA ARG A 38 -13.30 -14.76 21.27
C ARG A 38 -13.16 -14.82 19.75
N HIS A 39 -12.04 -15.32 19.24
CA HIS A 39 -11.83 -15.52 17.80
C HIS A 39 -12.79 -16.56 17.22
N ALA A 40 -13.04 -17.65 17.94
CA ALA A 40 -14.00 -18.69 17.54
C ALA A 40 -15.44 -18.17 17.48
N GLU A 41 -15.81 -17.25 18.37
CA GLU A 41 -17.13 -16.61 18.34
C GLU A 41 -17.33 -15.80 17.05
N TRP A 42 -16.31 -15.01 16.65
CA TRP A 42 -16.42 -14.18 15.45
C TRP A 42 -16.23 -14.95 14.13
N THR A 43 -15.48 -16.05 14.16
CA THR A 43 -15.31 -16.98 13.03
C THR A 43 -16.35 -18.10 12.98
N ARG A 44 -17.37 -18.06 13.85
CA ARG A 44 -18.38 -19.12 14.00
C ARG A 44 -19.19 -19.39 12.74
N PHE A 45 -19.39 -18.38 11.89
CA PHE A 45 -20.24 -18.53 10.72
C PHE A 45 -19.63 -19.50 9.69
N SER A 46 -18.34 -19.39 9.40
CA SER A 46 -17.66 -20.22 8.40
C SER A 46 -16.13 -20.12 8.52
N PRO A 47 -15.38 -21.24 8.41
CA PRO A 47 -13.91 -21.22 8.44
C PRO A 47 -13.31 -20.73 7.12
N PRO A 48 -12.01 -20.35 7.09
CA PRO A 48 -11.29 -20.06 5.85
C PRO A 48 -11.48 -21.15 4.79
N GLY A 49 -11.79 -20.72 3.57
CA GLY A 49 -12.08 -21.54 2.40
C GLY A 49 -13.44 -22.24 2.36
N HIS A 50 -14.32 -21.92 3.29
CA HIS A 50 -15.74 -22.14 3.08
C HIS A 50 -16.31 -21.07 2.13
N PHE A 51 -17.32 -21.40 1.33
CA PHE A 51 -17.93 -20.49 0.36
C PHE A 51 -18.40 -19.14 0.95
N TYR A 52 -18.80 -19.12 2.22
CA TYR A 52 -19.22 -17.90 2.91
C TYR A 52 -18.10 -17.18 3.68
N SER A 53 -16.87 -17.70 3.65
CA SER A 53 -15.71 -17.05 4.25
C SER A 53 -15.06 -16.10 3.24
N PRO A 54 -14.74 -14.86 3.64
CA PRO A 54 -13.94 -13.96 2.80
C PRO A 54 -12.45 -14.39 2.75
N LEU A 55 -12.01 -15.22 3.68
CA LEU A 55 -10.65 -15.75 3.72
C LEU A 55 -10.59 -17.06 2.91
N PRO A 56 -9.67 -17.20 1.95
CA PRO A 56 -9.47 -18.45 1.23
C PRO A 56 -8.71 -19.48 2.06
N SER A 57 -8.83 -20.75 1.71
CA SER A 57 -7.95 -21.81 2.19
C SER A 57 -6.69 -21.92 1.32
N GLN A 58 -5.62 -22.52 1.86
CA GLN A 58 -4.40 -22.81 1.09
C GLN A 58 -4.69 -23.69 -0.15
N ALA A 59 -5.64 -24.63 -0.04
CA ALA A 59 -6.02 -25.51 -1.14
C ALA A 59 -6.71 -24.73 -2.28
N GLU A 60 -7.58 -23.77 -1.97
CA GLU A 60 -8.20 -22.91 -2.99
C GLU A 60 -7.21 -21.98 -3.64
N VAL A 61 -6.28 -21.39 -2.86
CA VAL A 61 -5.19 -20.58 -3.41
C VAL A 61 -4.39 -21.42 -4.41
N ALA A 62 -3.91 -22.60 -3.99
CA ALA A 62 -3.16 -23.50 -4.87
C ALA A 62 -3.96 -23.89 -6.13
N ALA A 63 -5.25 -24.20 -5.98
CA ALA A 63 -6.12 -24.54 -7.10
C ALA A 63 -6.33 -23.35 -8.05
N ALA A 64 -6.50 -22.13 -7.53
CA ALA A 64 -6.67 -20.91 -8.32
C ALA A 64 -5.41 -20.61 -9.15
N TYR A 65 -4.22 -20.62 -8.54
CA TYR A 65 -2.96 -20.44 -9.29
C TYR A 65 -2.67 -21.59 -10.26
N SER A 66 -3.08 -22.81 -9.95
CA SER A 66 -2.96 -23.94 -10.89
C SER A 66 -3.90 -23.79 -12.08
N ARG A 67 -5.11 -23.23 -11.90
CA ARG A 67 -6.03 -22.92 -13.01
C ARG A 67 -5.50 -21.76 -13.85
N GLY A 68 -4.84 -20.79 -13.22
CA GLY A 68 -4.39 -19.56 -13.89
C GLY A 68 -5.57 -18.71 -14.37
N GLY A 69 -5.36 -17.97 -15.47
CA GLY A 69 -6.38 -17.11 -16.06
C GLY A 69 -6.43 -15.69 -15.48
N PHE A 70 -5.47 -15.33 -14.63
CA PHE A 70 -5.21 -13.94 -14.25
C PHE A 70 -4.47 -13.22 -15.38
N GLY A 71 -4.59 -11.90 -15.45
CA GLY A 71 -3.94 -11.09 -16.48
C GLY A 71 -4.76 -10.91 -17.76
N PRO A 72 -4.15 -10.31 -18.79
CA PRO A 72 -4.84 -9.93 -20.00
C PRO A 72 -5.28 -11.15 -20.84
N PRO A 73 -6.34 -11.00 -21.68
CA PRO A 73 -7.13 -9.79 -21.84
C PRO A 73 -7.96 -9.50 -20.58
N PHE A 74 -8.09 -8.23 -20.22
CA PHE A 74 -8.98 -7.78 -19.15
C PHE A 74 -10.31 -7.37 -19.77
N PRO A 75 -11.35 -8.22 -19.74
CA PRO A 75 -12.59 -7.91 -20.43
C PRO A 75 -13.22 -6.65 -19.86
N ALA A 76 -13.77 -5.81 -20.74
CA ALA A 76 -14.43 -4.54 -20.40
C ALA A 76 -13.55 -3.46 -19.77
N ILE A 77 -12.23 -3.61 -19.77
CA ILE A 77 -11.28 -2.59 -19.29
C ILE A 77 -10.53 -2.02 -20.49
N GLU A 78 -10.63 -0.70 -20.68
CA GLU A 78 -9.82 0.02 -21.66
C GLU A 78 -8.44 0.32 -21.05
N LEU A 79 -7.43 -0.46 -21.44
CA LEU A 79 -6.08 -0.33 -20.90
C LEU A 79 -5.37 0.95 -21.35
N ASN A 80 -5.76 1.58 -22.47
CA ASN A 80 -5.01 2.70 -23.05
C ASN A 80 -3.53 2.31 -23.32
N GLU A 81 -3.30 1.12 -23.87
CA GLU A 81 -1.96 0.53 -24.04
C GLU A 81 -1.01 1.47 -24.80
N ALA A 82 -1.46 2.01 -25.93
CA ALA A 82 -0.65 2.92 -26.76
C ALA A 82 -0.24 4.19 -25.98
N GLY A 83 -1.15 4.75 -25.18
CA GLY A 83 -0.87 5.92 -24.35
C GLY A 83 0.15 5.63 -23.25
N GLN A 84 0.02 4.48 -22.59
CA GLN A 84 0.98 4.02 -21.58
C GLN A 84 2.38 3.82 -22.18
N ILE A 85 2.47 3.19 -23.36
CA ILE A 85 3.75 2.96 -24.06
C ILE A 85 4.41 4.28 -24.46
N ALA A 86 3.65 5.21 -25.04
CA ALA A 86 4.16 6.51 -25.43
C ALA A 86 4.67 7.31 -24.22
N ARG A 87 3.97 7.21 -23.08
CA ARG A 87 4.40 7.80 -21.81
C ARG A 87 5.70 7.16 -21.31
N LEU A 88 5.78 5.84 -21.34
CA LEU A 88 6.96 5.10 -20.92
C LEU A 88 8.21 5.48 -21.73
N GLU A 89 8.06 5.68 -23.05
CA GLU A 89 9.17 6.15 -23.91
C GLU A 89 9.66 7.55 -23.51
N ARG A 90 8.75 8.49 -23.23
CA ARG A 90 9.15 9.83 -22.74
C ARG A 90 9.86 9.76 -21.40
N MET A 91 9.33 8.99 -20.45
CA MET A 91 9.98 8.79 -19.15
C MET A 91 11.39 8.23 -19.28
N ALA A 92 11.62 7.34 -20.26
CA ALA A 92 12.93 6.76 -20.53
C ALA A 92 13.99 7.79 -20.94
N GLU A 93 13.60 8.93 -21.49
CA GLU A 93 14.54 9.98 -21.93
C GLU A 93 15.20 10.68 -20.75
N HIS A 94 14.48 10.82 -19.64
CA HIS A 94 14.91 11.57 -18.46
C HIS A 94 14.95 10.73 -17.17
N TYR A 95 14.73 9.41 -17.22
CA TYR A 95 14.68 8.59 -16.00
C TYR A 95 16.00 8.62 -15.20
N ARG A 96 17.14 8.87 -15.86
CA ARG A 96 18.46 9.00 -15.20
C ARG A 96 18.59 10.25 -14.34
N GLU A 97 17.71 11.22 -14.54
CA GLU A 97 17.68 12.48 -13.78
C GLU A 97 16.98 12.34 -12.43
N GLN A 98 16.44 11.15 -12.12
CA GLN A 98 15.83 10.84 -10.83
C GLN A 98 16.80 11.19 -9.67
N PRO A 99 16.34 11.86 -8.59
CA PRO A 99 17.23 12.42 -7.57
C PRO A 99 17.60 11.44 -6.45
N PHE A 100 17.15 10.18 -6.53
CA PHE A 100 17.24 9.22 -5.45
C PHE A 100 18.59 8.48 -5.46
N PRO A 101 19.35 8.53 -4.35
CA PRO A 101 20.54 7.72 -4.20
C PRO A 101 20.17 6.24 -4.00
N GLU A 102 21.07 5.31 -4.31
CA GLU A 102 20.84 3.90 -4.03
C GLU A 102 20.77 3.59 -2.52
N GLN A 103 21.67 4.21 -1.75
CA GLN A 103 21.87 4.01 -0.32
C GLN A 103 21.59 5.31 0.46
N PRO A 104 21.46 5.27 1.80
CA PRO A 104 21.29 6.47 2.60
C PRO A 104 22.41 7.50 2.37
N VAL A 105 22.03 8.74 2.09
CA VAL A 105 22.96 9.87 1.91
C VAL A 105 22.46 11.06 2.73
N ALA A 106 23.38 11.77 3.38
CA ALA A 106 23.05 12.98 4.14
C ALA A 106 22.35 14.01 3.24
N GLY A 107 21.24 14.58 3.72
CA GLY A 107 20.44 15.52 2.92
C GLY A 107 19.51 14.85 1.89
N ARG A 108 19.32 13.53 1.94
CA ARG A 108 18.22 12.80 1.25
C ARG A 108 17.36 12.05 2.28
N ARG A 109 16.03 12.17 2.19
CA ARG A 109 15.07 11.43 3.03
C ARG A 109 14.86 10.03 2.47
N PHE A 110 14.88 9.91 1.14
CA PHE A 110 14.62 8.69 0.42
C PHE A 110 15.90 8.10 -0.21
N HIS A 111 15.93 6.78 -0.35
CA HIS A 111 16.94 6.06 -1.12
C HIS A 111 16.33 4.79 -1.73
N LEU A 112 16.85 4.32 -2.87
CA LEU A 112 16.25 3.22 -3.64
C LEU A 112 16.26 1.88 -2.90
N ARG A 113 17.23 1.64 -2.01
CA ARG A 113 17.33 0.41 -1.19
C ARG A 113 16.67 0.55 0.19
N ASN A 114 15.57 1.29 0.29
CA ASN A 114 14.78 1.39 1.52
C ASN A 114 13.91 0.13 1.71
N PRO A 115 13.35 -0.12 2.90
CA PRO A 115 12.68 -1.37 3.21
C PRO A 115 11.24 -1.50 2.68
N SER A 116 10.64 -0.46 2.06
CA SER A 116 9.19 -0.44 1.81
C SER A 116 8.74 0.08 0.44
N TYR A 117 9.51 0.92 -0.25
CA TYR A 117 9.10 1.54 -1.51
C TYR A 117 10.18 1.39 -2.59
N GLY A 118 9.98 0.47 -3.53
CA GLY A 118 11.04 -0.04 -4.40
C GLY A 118 11.53 0.94 -5.48
N PRO A 119 12.66 0.62 -6.15
CA PRO A 119 13.24 1.46 -7.18
C PRO A 119 12.31 1.72 -8.37
N PHE A 120 11.62 0.68 -8.84
CA PHE A 120 10.65 0.80 -9.94
C PHE A 120 9.60 1.85 -9.59
N ASP A 121 9.01 1.70 -8.41
CA ASP A 121 7.90 2.52 -7.96
C ASP A 121 8.33 3.99 -7.77
N ALA A 122 9.50 4.21 -7.17
CA ALA A 122 10.08 5.55 -7.04
C ALA A 122 10.35 6.23 -8.39
N ILE A 123 10.91 5.50 -9.36
CA ILE A 123 11.27 6.06 -10.67
C ILE A 123 10.02 6.37 -11.50
N MET A 124 8.99 5.51 -11.45
CA MET A 124 7.72 5.79 -12.12
C MET A 124 6.98 6.97 -11.49
N LEU A 125 6.99 7.06 -10.15
CA LEU A 125 6.47 8.22 -9.43
C LEU A 125 7.18 9.50 -9.87
N HIS A 126 8.52 9.49 -9.93
CA HIS A 126 9.29 10.62 -10.46
C HIS A 126 8.81 11.03 -11.86
N GLY A 127 8.71 10.10 -12.80
CA GLY A 127 8.23 10.39 -14.15
C GLY A 127 6.83 11.00 -14.16
N MET A 128 5.90 10.44 -13.38
CA MET A 128 4.52 10.92 -13.30
C MET A 128 4.44 12.33 -12.72
N LEU A 129 5.19 12.63 -11.65
CA LEU A 129 5.16 13.95 -11.03
C LEU A 129 5.86 15.00 -11.90
N CYS A 130 6.91 14.63 -12.64
CA CYS A 130 7.56 15.52 -13.60
C CYS A 130 6.64 15.89 -14.75
N GLU A 131 5.89 14.94 -15.31
CA GLU A 131 4.90 15.24 -16.36
C GLU A 131 3.70 16.04 -15.81
N ALA A 132 3.21 15.71 -14.61
CA ALA A 132 2.00 16.31 -14.05
C ALA A 132 2.21 17.73 -13.49
N GLN A 133 3.39 18.02 -12.92
CA GLN A 133 3.68 19.27 -12.21
C GLN A 133 2.57 19.65 -11.21
N PRO A 134 2.20 18.75 -10.27
CA PRO A 134 1.07 18.99 -9.37
C PRO A 134 1.31 20.21 -8.48
N ARG A 135 0.23 20.88 -8.09
CA ARG A 135 0.30 21.92 -7.05
C ARG A 135 0.02 21.34 -5.68
N ARG A 136 -0.79 20.27 -5.64
CA ARG A 136 -1.23 19.61 -4.42
C ARG A 136 -1.09 18.10 -4.55
N ILE A 137 -0.62 17.46 -3.49
CA ILE A 137 -0.65 16.01 -3.34
C ILE A 137 -1.27 15.68 -1.99
N ILE A 138 -2.31 14.86 -2.02
CA ILE A 138 -2.88 14.24 -0.82
C ILE A 138 -2.50 12.77 -0.85
N GLU A 139 -1.87 12.28 0.21
CA GLU A 139 -1.50 10.89 0.36
C GLU A 139 -2.26 10.27 1.54
N VAL A 140 -2.80 9.07 1.32
CA VAL A 140 -3.49 8.25 2.31
C VAL A 140 -2.66 6.99 2.54
N GLY A 141 -2.10 6.85 3.75
CA GLY A 141 -1.03 5.91 4.08
C GLY A 141 0.33 6.53 3.81
N SER A 142 1.12 6.78 4.85
CA SER A 142 2.32 7.63 4.76
C SER A 142 3.61 6.93 5.22
N GLY A 143 4.73 7.24 4.56
CA GLY A 143 6.02 6.60 4.82
C GLY A 143 7.10 6.93 3.80
N PHE A 144 7.71 5.90 3.20
CA PHE A 144 8.81 6.07 2.26
C PHE A 144 8.39 6.71 0.92
N SER A 145 7.16 6.49 0.46
CA SER A 145 6.55 7.22 -0.66
C SER A 145 6.49 8.73 -0.38
N SER A 146 6.06 9.12 0.83
CA SER A 146 6.08 10.51 1.30
C SER A 146 7.48 11.11 1.23
N ALA A 147 8.48 10.38 1.73
CA ALA A 147 9.89 10.82 1.67
C ALA A 147 10.37 11.01 0.22
N ALA A 148 10.00 10.11 -0.69
CA ALA A 148 10.32 10.22 -2.11
C ALA A 148 9.69 11.48 -2.71
N MET A 149 8.41 11.74 -2.44
CA MET A 149 7.71 12.93 -2.94
C MET A 149 8.26 14.24 -2.37
N LEU A 150 8.66 14.26 -1.10
CA LEU A 150 9.29 15.42 -0.48
C LEU A 150 10.65 15.73 -1.10
N ASP A 151 11.49 14.72 -1.30
CA ASP A 151 12.79 14.89 -1.98
C ASP A 151 12.60 15.30 -3.45
N LEU A 152 11.60 14.76 -4.16
CA LEU A 152 11.23 15.22 -5.51
C LEU A 152 10.81 16.68 -5.51
N ASN A 153 10.01 17.10 -4.54
CA ASN A 153 9.59 18.49 -4.45
C ASN A 153 10.80 19.42 -4.26
N GLU A 154 11.70 19.09 -3.34
CA GLU A 154 12.88 19.91 -3.05
C GLU A 154 13.89 19.97 -4.19
N HIS A 155 14.11 18.86 -4.90
CA HIS A 155 15.22 18.74 -5.84
C HIS A 155 14.82 18.82 -7.31
N VAL A 156 13.53 18.64 -7.63
CA VAL A 156 13.04 18.54 -9.01
C VAL A 156 11.87 19.51 -9.27
N LEU A 157 10.87 19.58 -8.39
CA LEU A 157 9.64 20.36 -8.63
C LEU A 157 9.72 21.82 -8.14
N GLY A 158 10.84 22.19 -7.52
CA GLY A 158 11.14 23.56 -7.09
C GLY A 158 10.47 23.99 -5.78
N GLY A 159 10.06 23.04 -4.93
CA GLY A 159 9.52 23.31 -3.60
C GLY A 159 8.11 23.89 -3.57
N ARG A 160 7.34 23.76 -4.67
CA ARG A 160 6.03 24.41 -4.85
C ARG A 160 4.84 23.53 -4.51
N VAL A 161 5.06 22.21 -4.37
CA VAL A 161 3.98 21.26 -4.09
C VAL A 161 3.54 21.36 -2.64
N HIS A 162 2.23 21.48 -2.43
CA HIS A 162 1.62 21.39 -1.09
C HIS A 162 1.23 19.95 -0.79
N PHE A 163 1.74 19.42 0.32
CA PHE A 163 1.49 18.05 0.75
C PHE A 163 0.48 17.99 1.89
N THR A 164 -0.41 17.01 1.82
CA THR A 164 -1.25 16.58 2.94
C THR A 164 -1.09 15.07 3.11
N PHE A 165 -0.59 14.65 4.27
CA PHE A 165 -0.38 13.26 4.63
C PHE A 165 -1.46 12.83 5.62
N ILE A 166 -2.20 11.77 5.28
CA ILE A 166 -3.30 11.22 6.08
C ILE A 166 -2.92 9.80 6.47
N ASP A 167 -2.75 9.55 7.76
CA ASP A 167 -2.44 8.22 8.30
C ASP A 167 -2.87 8.16 9.77
N PRO A 168 -3.60 7.14 10.24
CA PRO A 168 -3.89 7.00 11.67
C PRO A 168 -2.64 6.75 12.53
N ASP A 169 -1.52 6.34 11.93
CA ASP A 169 -0.24 6.10 12.61
C ASP A 169 0.93 6.66 11.80
N MET A 170 1.42 7.83 12.22
CA MET A 170 2.53 8.51 11.55
C MET A 170 3.92 7.96 11.95
N ALA A 171 4.02 6.83 12.65
CA ALA A 171 5.30 6.27 13.11
C ALA A 171 6.30 5.99 11.97
N ARG A 172 5.82 5.69 10.76
CA ARG A 172 6.67 5.51 9.57
C ARG A 172 7.13 6.83 8.95
N LEU A 173 6.27 7.85 8.92
CA LEU A 173 6.58 9.15 8.31
C LEU A 173 7.43 10.03 9.23
N ARG A 174 7.10 10.11 10.53
CA ARG A 174 7.74 11.04 11.48
C ARG A 174 9.29 10.98 11.48
N PRO A 175 9.92 9.79 11.45
CA PRO A 175 11.38 9.69 11.39
C PRO A 175 12.01 10.17 10.07
N LEU A 176 11.21 10.26 9.00
CA LEU A 176 11.65 10.67 7.67
C LEU A 176 11.53 12.18 7.44
N LEU A 177 10.78 12.90 8.29
CA LEU A 177 10.63 14.35 8.24
C LEU A 177 11.89 15.05 8.76
N ARG A 178 12.22 16.20 8.17
CA ARG A 178 13.30 17.08 8.60
C ARG A 178 12.78 18.27 9.40
N GLU A 179 13.70 18.96 10.04
CA GLU A 179 13.42 20.24 10.68
C GLU A 179 12.81 21.22 9.68
N GLY A 180 11.67 21.82 10.06
CA GLY A 180 10.90 22.73 9.21
C GLY A 180 9.82 22.09 8.33
N ASP A 181 9.84 20.77 8.12
CA ASP A 181 8.82 20.09 7.29
C ASP A 181 7.43 20.22 7.91
N THR A 182 7.29 20.11 9.23
CA THR A 182 6.01 20.24 9.96
C THR A 182 5.32 21.58 9.72
N GLY A 183 6.06 22.63 9.32
CA GLY A 183 5.50 23.93 8.94
C GLY A 183 5.16 24.07 7.46
N ARG A 184 5.54 23.09 6.63
CA ARG A 184 5.39 23.09 5.15
C ARG A 184 4.40 22.05 4.65
N VAL A 185 4.13 21.02 5.44
CA VAL A 185 3.21 19.93 5.11
C VAL A 185 2.06 19.89 6.10
N VAL A 186 0.91 19.39 5.67
CA VAL A 186 -0.22 19.13 6.56
C VAL A 186 -0.19 17.67 6.97
N LEU A 187 -0.16 17.41 8.28
CA LEU A 187 -0.26 16.06 8.84
C LEU A 187 -1.64 15.88 9.47
N ILE A 188 -2.40 14.89 8.98
CA ILE A 188 -3.69 14.51 9.52
C ILE A 188 -3.54 13.10 10.10
N GLU A 189 -3.24 13.03 11.39
CA GLU A 189 -3.03 11.77 12.10
C GLU A 189 -4.37 11.13 12.50
N GLN A 190 -5.14 10.71 11.50
CA GLN A 190 -6.49 10.16 11.64
C GLN A 190 -6.75 9.10 10.57
N ARG A 191 -7.76 8.27 10.82
CA ARG A 191 -8.32 7.38 9.80
C ARG A 191 -8.93 8.22 8.67
N VAL A 192 -8.70 7.81 7.43
CA VAL A 192 -9.24 8.53 6.24
C VAL A 192 -10.76 8.63 6.25
N GLN A 193 -11.44 7.68 6.89
CA GLN A 193 -12.87 7.65 7.10
C GLN A 193 -13.39 8.90 7.82
N ASP A 194 -12.60 9.45 8.75
CA ASP A 194 -12.96 10.60 9.58
C ASP A 194 -12.57 11.94 8.92
N VAL A 195 -11.80 11.90 7.82
CA VAL A 195 -11.37 13.10 7.11
C VAL A 195 -12.51 13.65 6.24
N PRO A 196 -12.82 14.96 6.33
CA PRO A 196 -13.88 15.57 5.53
C PRO A 196 -13.65 15.43 4.02
N LEU A 197 -14.72 15.17 3.26
CA LEU A 197 -14.68 15.12 1.78
C LEU A 197 -14.14 16.41 1.15
N ALA A 198 -14.34 17.57 1.79
CA ALA A 198 -13.84 18.85 1.34
C ALA A 198 -12.30 18.88 1.20
N THR A 199 -11.58 18.08 1.99
CA THR A 199 -10.12 17.93 1.89
C THR A 199 -9.72 17.41 0.51
N PHE A 200 -10.43 16.38 0.02
CA PHE A 200 -10.17 15.76 -1.29
C PHE A 200 -10.75 16.56 -2.44
N ALA A 201 -11.90 17.20 -2.25
CA ALA A 201 -12.53 18.08 -3.23
C ALA A 201 -11.66 19.32 -3.57
N ALA A 202 -10.63 19.61 -2.77
CA ALA A 202 -9.64 20.65 -3.05
C ALA A 202 -8.61 20.26 -4.12
N LEU A 203 -8.52 18.99 -4.53
CA LEU A 203 -7.67 18.56 -5.63
C LEU A 203 -8.26 19.02 -6.97
N ALA A 204 -7.44 19.62 -7.82
CA ALA A 204 -7.80 20.07 -9.15
C ALA A 204 -7.06 19.27 -10.23
N GLU A 205 -7.25 19.67 -11.49
CA GLU A 205 -6.54 19.06 -12.62
C GLU A 205 -5.02 18.98 -12.38
N ASN A 206 -4.46 17.80 -12.68
CA ASN A 206 -3.05 17.42 -12.49
C ASN A 206 -2.56 17.37 -11.03
N ASP A 207 -3.39 17.71 -10.04
CA ASP A 207 -3.09 17.37 -8.64
C ASP A 207 -3.26 15.86 -8.42
N VAL A 208 -2.63 15.33 -7.36
CA VAL A 208 -2.54 13.89 -7.12
C VAL A 208 -3.25 13.49 -5.83
N LEU A 209 -4.07 12.45 -5.92
CA LEU A 209 -4.44 11.61 -4.78
C LEU A 209 -3.59 10.34 -4.82
N PHE A 210 -2.78 10.11 -3.79
CA PHE A 210 -1.96 8.92 -3.62
C PHE A 210 -2.60 8.00 -2.57
N ILE A 211 -2.89 6.76 -2.93
CA ILE A 211 -3.58 5.78 -2.11
C ILE A 211 -2.66 4.58 -1.88
N ASP A 212 -2.24 4.39 -0.63
CA ASP A 212 -1.50 3.23 -0.12
C ASP A 212 -2.10 2.82 1.23
N SER A 213 -3.36 2.38 1.17
CA SER A 213 -4.23 2.18 2.33
C SER A 213 -4.18 0.74 2.84
N SER A 214 -5.21 0.26 3.54
CA SER A 214 -5.20 -1.09 4.11
C SER A 214 -5.33 -2.24 3.10
N HIS A 215 -5.71 -1.96 1.84
CA HIS A 215 -6.01 -2.93 0.77
C HIS A 215 -7.15 -3.93 1.08
N VAL A 216 -7.94 -3.66 2.13
CA VAL A 216 -9.06 -4.51 2.57
C VAL A 216 -10.38 -3.77 2.47
N SER A 217 -11.24 -4.21 1.55
CA SER A 217 -12.66 -3.88 1.48
C SER A 217 -13.45 -4.74 2.47
N LYS A 218 -14.04 -4.07 3.47
CA LYS A 218 -14.99 -4.63 4.46
C LYS A 218 -15.83 -3.53 5.10
N ILE A 219 -16.77 -3.89 5.97
CA ILE A 219 -17.57 -2.90 6.71
C ILE A 219 -16.67 -1.88 7.41
N GLY A 220 -16.89 -0.59 7.13
CA GLY A 220 -16.14 0.53 7.70
C GLY A 220 -14.70 0.70 7.20
N SER A 221 -14.28 0.01 6.14
CA SER A 221 -12.90 0.11 5.65
C SER A 221 -12.60 1.41 4.92
N ASP A 222 -11.33 1.79 4.96
CA ASP A 222 -10.74 2.91 4.22
C ASP A 222 -10.88 2.73 2.71
N VAL A 223 -10.63 1.52 2.19
CA VAL A 223 -10.83 1.18 0.77
C VAL A 223 -12.25 1.53 0.32
N ASN A 224 -13.27 1.13 1.08
CA ASN A 224 -14.66 1.44 0.71
C ASN A 224 -14.93 2.94 0.71
N ARG A 225 -14.46 3.66 1.75
CA ARG A 225 -14.56 5.13 1.82
C ARG A 225 -13.87 5.81 0.64
N LEU A 226 -12.70 5.32 0.24
CA LEU A 226 -11.93 5.87 -0.87
C LEU A 226 -12.69 5.71 -2.19
N TYR A 227 -13.15 4.50 -2.50
CA TYR A 227 -13.82 4.21 -3.77
C TYR A 227 -15.23 4.79 -3.86
N PHE A 228 -16.01 4.74 -2.78
CA PHE A 228 -17.44 5.11 -2.83
C PHE A 228 -17.69 6.59 -2.61
N ASP A 229 -16.82 7.28 -1.89
CA ASP A 229 -17.04 8.66 -1.51
C ASP A 229 -15.92 9.59 -2.00
N VAL A 230 -14.65 9.22 -1.86
CA VAL A 230 -13.52 10.10 -2.26
C VAL A 230 -13.38 10.17 -3.78
N LEU A 231 -13.20 9.05 -4.48
CA LEU A 231 -13.00 9.04 -5.93
C LEU A 231 -14.13 9.77 -6.70
N PRO A 232 -15.42 9.59 -6.34
CA PRO A 232 -16.51 10.34 -6.96
C PRO A 232 -16.50 11.85 -6.66
N ALA A 233 -15.97 12.28 -5.51
CA ALA A 233 -15.89 13.70 -5.15
C ALA A 233 -14.76 14.47 -5.87
N LEU A 234 -13.76 13.78 -6.42
CA LEU A 234 -12.62 14.42 -7.10
C LEU A 234 -13.06 15.22 -8.33
N ALA A 235 -12.36 16.31 -8.64
CA ALA A 235 -12.54 17.05 -9.88
C ALA A 235 -12.04 16.25 -11.10
N PRO A 236 -12.61 16.46 -12.29
CA PRO A 236 -11.99 15.99 -13.53
C PRO A 236 -10.55 16.50 -13.66
N GLY A 237 -9.69 15.67 -14.24
CA GLY A 237 -8.27 15.96 -14.43
C GLY A 237 -7.37 15.54 -13.27
N VAL A 238 -7.92 15.24 -12.08
CA VAL A 238 -7.14 14.73 -10.94
C VAL A 238 -6.51 13.39 -11.31
N LEU A 239 -5.24 13.22 -10.94
CA LEU A 239 -4.51 11.96 -11.04
C LEU A 239 -4.69 11.16 -9.74
N ILE A 240 -5.00 9.88 -9.87
CA ILE A 240 -5.15 8.95 -8.75
C ILE A 240 -4.09 7.87 -8.87
N HIS A 241 -3.23 7.76 -7.87
CA HIS A 241 -2.28 6.67 -7.72
C HIS A 241 -2.84 5.66 -6.73
N ILE A 242 -2.86 4.38 -7.10
CA ILE A 242 -3.22 3.27 -6.24
C ILE A 242 -2.01 2.33 -6.17
N HIS A 243 -1.52 2.10 -4.96
CA HIS A 243 -0.34 1.28 -4.68
C HIS A 243 -0.71 -0.21 -4.45
N ASP A 244 0.30 -1.08 -4.48
CA ASP A 244 0.22 -2.55 -4.40
C ASP A 244 -0.75 -3.21 -5.41
N VAL A 245 -0.83 -2.64 -6.62
CA VAL A 245 -1.58 -3.22 -7.75
C VAL A 245 -0.68 -4.09 -8.62
N ALA A 246 -0.96 -5.39 -8.65
CA ALA A 246 -0.19 -6.35 -9.44
C ALA A 246 -0.60 -6.33 -10.92
N GLY A 247 0.36 -6.60 -11.81
CA GLY A 247 0.18 -6.48 -13.26
C GLY A 247 -0.83 -7.42 -13.92
N ASN A 248 -1.30 -8.43 -13.20
CA ASN A 248 -2.32 -9.38 -13.61
C ASN A 248 -3.68 -9.14 -12.91
N LEU A 249 -3.80 -8.07 -12.12
CA LEU A 249 -4.94 -7.75 -11.24
C LEU A 249 -5.30 -8.90 -10.29
N GLU A 250 -4.27 -9.58 -9.79
CA GLU A 250 -4.35 -10.60 -8.74
C GLU A 250 -3.11 -10.47 -7.85
N TYR A 251 -3.27 -10.62 -6.53
CA TYR A 251 -2.14 -10.48 -5.62
C TYR A 251 -1.04 -11.53 -5.90
N PRO A 252 0.22 -11.27 -5.54
CA PRO A 252 1.26 -12.29 -5.59
C PRO A 252 0.90 -13.50 -4.71
N ARG A 253 1.25 -14.70 -5.16
CA ARG A 253 0.90 -15.94 -4.47
C ARG A 253 1.52 -16.00 -3.07
N GLU A 254 2.76 -15.56 -2.98
CA GLU A 254 3.53 -15.45 -1.74
C GLU A 254 2.81 -14.60 -0.68
N TRP A 255 2.10 -13.53 -1.08
CA TRP A 255 1.36 -12.68 -0.15
C TRP A 255 0.13 -13.39 0.42
N LEU A 256 -0.58 -14.16 -0.41
CA LEU A 256 -1.67 -15.01 0.06
C LEU A 256 -1.17 -16.14 0.97
N GLU A 257 0.01 -16.70 0.68
CA GLU A 257 0.65 -17.73 1.52
C GLU A 257 1.13 -17.18 2.87
N GLU A 258 1.50 -15.89 2.95
CA GLU A 258 1.72 -15.15 4.21
C GLU A 258 0.42 -14.89 5.00
N GLY A 259 -0.75 -15.20 4.42
CA GLY A 259 -2.06 -14.95 5.02
C GLY A 259 -2.64 -13.57 4.73
N ARG A 260 -2.08 -12.81 3.77
CA ARG A 260 -2.64 -11.52 3.33
C ARG A 260 -3.83 -11.78 2.40
N ALA A 261 -5.03 -11.80 2.95
CA ALA A 261 -6.28 -11.89 2.19
C ALA A 261 -6.78 -10.50 1.75
N TRP A 262 -5.92 -9.73 1.09
CA TRP A 262 -6.31 -8.44 0.50
C TRP A 262 -7.28 -8.66 -0.66
N ASN A 263 -8.20 -7.71 -0.87
CA ASN A 263 -9.27 -7.84 -1.85
C ASN A 263 -9.57 -6.53 -2.61
N GLU A 264 -8.74 -5.48 -2.43
CA GLU A 264 -8.90 -4.21 -3.14
C GLU A 264 -8.75 -4.37 -4.66
N GLN A 265 -7.80 -5.19 -5.14
CA GLN A 265 -7.63 -5.38 -6.58
C GLN A 265 -8.88 -5.95 -7.28
N TYR A 266 -9.70 -6.74 -6.59
CA TYR A 266 -10.96 -7.23 -7.14
C TYR A 266 -12.00 -6.12 -7.25
N LEU A 267 -12.07 -5.24 -6.25
CA LEU A 267 -12.91 -4.04 -6.29
C LEU A 267 -12.43 -3.07 -7.39
N LEU A 268 -11.12 -2.85 -7.49
CA LEU A 268 -10.50 -2.04 -8.53
C LEU A 268 -10.82 -2.56 -9.93
N ARG A 269 -10.67 -3.87 -10.15
CA ARG A 269 -11.01 -4.50 -11.42
C ARG A 269 -12.48 -4.26 -11.77
N ALA A 270 -13.39 -4.50 -10.83
CA ALA A 270 -14.82 -4.24 -11.03
C ALA A 270 -15.11 -2.76 -11.30
N PHE A 271 -14.42 -1.85 -10.60
CA PHE A 271 -14.54 -0.40 -10.78
C PHE A 271 -14.10 0.07 -12.16
N LEU A 272 -13.08 -0.56 -12.76
CA LEU A 272 -12.58 -0.21 -14.09
C LEU A 272 -13.45 -0.78 -15.23
N MET A 273 -14.12 -1.91 -14.99
CA MET A 273 -14.98 -2.55 -15.98
C MET A 273 -16.12 -1.62 -16.42
N HIS A 274 -16.21 -1.35 -17.72
CA HIS A 274 -17.22 -0.47 -18.32
C HIS A 274 -17.23 0.97 -17.79
N ASN A 275 -16.14 1.41 -17.16
CA ASN A 275 -16.08 2.73 -16.54
C ASN A 275 -15.29 3.73 -17.39
N ALA A 276 -16.00 4.48 -18.23
CA ALA A 276 -15.41 5.50 -19.09
C ALA A 276 -15.08 6.83 -18.36
N ALA A 277 -15.46 6.98 -17.08
CA ALA A 277 -15.17 8.18 -16.31
C ALA A 277 -13.72 8.25 -15.83
N TYR A 278 -12.96 7.16 -15.97
CA TYR A 278 -11.56 7.06 -15.57
C TYR A 278 -10.74 6.46 -16.71
N ARG A 279 -9.52 6.97 -16.89
CA ARG A 279 -8.55 6.43 -17.85
C ARG A 279 -7.31 5.97 -17.14
N ILE A 280 -6.82 4.78 -17.49
CA ILE A 280 -5.51 4.29 -17.05
C ILE A 280 -4.41 5.12 -17.74
N GLU A 281 -3.61 5.83 -16.96
CA GLU A 281 -2.48 6.63 -17.42
C GLU A 281 -1.17 5.83 -17.38
N LEU A 282 -1.04 4.93 -16.39
CA LEU A 282 0.13 4.07 -16.21
C LEU A 282 -0.24 2.87 -15.33
N PHE A 283 0.02 1.64 -15.80
CA PHE A 283 -0.14 0.41 -15.04
C PHE A 283 1.20 -0.33 -15.02
N THR A 284 2.00 -0.06 -14.00
CA THR A 284 3.43 -0.41 -13.98
C THR A 284 3.67 -1.91 -13.94
N GLY A 285 2.89 -2.65 -13.14
CA GLY A 285 3.00 -4.10 -13.07
C GLY A 285 2.65 -4.77 -14.40
N TRP A 286 1.65 -4.25 -15.12
CA TRP A 286 1.28 -4.78 -16.44
C TRP A 286 2.39 -4.50 -17.47
N LEU A 287 2.95 -3.30 -17.46
CA LEU A 287 4.11 -2.96 -18.30
C LEU A 287 5.32 -3.85 -17.98
N PHE A 288 5.60 -4.10 -16.70
CA PHE A 288 6.71 -4.98 -16.30
C PHE A 288 6.50 -6.41 -16.79
N ASN A 289 5.29 -6.96 -16.62
CA ASN A 289 4.95 -8.31 -17.05
C ASN A 289 5.03 -8.50 -18.57
N THR A 290 4.64 -7.47 -19.34
CA THR A 290 4.56 -7.54 -20.80
C THR A 290 5.81 -7.04 -21.52
N ARG A 291 6.62 -6.20 -20.88
CA ARG A 291 7.81 -5.57 -21.49
C ARG A 291 9.08 -5.65 -20.62
N PRO A 292 9.41 -6.80 -19.99
CA PRO A 292 10.59 -6.89 -19.12
C PRO A 292 11.92 -6.67 -19.87
N GLY A 293 11.98 -7.00 -21.16
CA GLY A 293 13.14 -6.73 -22.02
C GLY A 293 13.40 -5.24 -22.21
N TRP A 294 12.33 -4.46 -22.40
CA TRP A 294 12.42 -3.02 -22.59
C TRP A 294 12.97 -2.34 -21.33
N PHE A 295 12.50 -2.72 -20.14
CA PHE A 295 13.04 -2.17 -18.88
C PHE A 295 14.52 -2.51 -18.69
N ARG A 296 14.92 -3.75 -18.98
CA ARG A 296 16.34 -4.15 -18.91
C ARG A 296 17.25 -3.29 -19.80
N GLU A 297 16.77 -2.93 -20.98
CA GLU A 297 17.54 -2.15 -21.95
C GLU A 297 17.51 -0.63 -21.66
N ARG A 298 16.32 -0.08 -21.46
CA ARG A 298 16.09 1.37 -21.45
C ARG A 298 16.07 1.97 -20.04
N MET A 299 15.62 1.21 -19.04
CA MET A 299 15.47 1.67 -17.66
C MET A 299 15.96 0.61 -16.65
N PRO A 300 17.25 0.21 -16.68
CA PRO A 300 17.77 -0.93 -15.91
C PRO A 300 17.58 -0.84 -14.39
N LEU A 301 17.43 0.35 -13.81
CA LEU A 301 17.09 0.51 -12.39
C LEU A 301 15.69 -0.02 -12.04
N CYS A 302 14.79 -0.12 -13.02
CA CYS A 302 13.46 -0.72 -12.91
C CYS A 302 13.45 -2.21 -13.28
N ALA A 303 14.58 -2.79 -13.71
CA ALA A 303 14.64 -4.18 -14.15
C ALA A 303 14.62 -5.19 -13.00
N GLY A 304 14.91 -4.75 -11.77
CA GLY A 304 14.92 -5.58 -10.57
C GLY A 304 13.54 -6.06 -10.10
N GLY A 305 12.47 -5.69 -10.81
CA GLY A 305 11.09 -5.93 -10.40
C GLY A 305 10.55 -4.79 -9.53
N GLY A 306 9.32 -4.98 -9.08
CA GLY A 306 8.47 -3.91 -8.56
C GLY A 306 7.42 -3.50 -9.61
N GLY A 307 6.77 -2.36 -9.39
CA GLY A 307 5.69 -1.91 -10.26
C GLY A 307 4.32 -2.21 -9.67
N GLY A 308 4.13 -1.84 -8.41
CA GLY A 308 2.85 -1.98 -7.72
C GLY A 308 1.88 -0.82 -7.97
N GLN A 309 2.00 -0.10 -9.09
CA GLN A 309 1.27 1.16 -9.27
C GLN A 309 0.27 1.09 -10.41
N LEU A 310 -0.91 1.63 -10.12
CA LEU A 310 -1.89 1.96 -11.13
C LEU A 310 -2.27 3.44 -10.99
N TRP A 311 -2.00 4.19 -12.04
CA TRP A 311 -2.35 5.60 -12.17
C TRP A 311 -3.59 5.75 -13.03
N LEU A 312 -4.60 6.42 -12.49
CA LEU A 312 -5.81 6.80 -13.19
C LEU A 312 -5.87 8.31 -13.36
N ARG A 313 -6.55 8.77 -14.41
CA ARG A 313 -7.04 10.14 -14.51
C ARG A 313 -8.55 10.12 -14.50
N LYS A 314 -9.15 10.94 -13.64
CA LYS A 314 -10.60 11.19 -13.67
C LYS A 314 -10.92 12.07 -14.88
N LEU A 315 -11.86 11.65 -15.73
CA LEU A 315 -12.25 12.36 -16.95
C LEU A 315 -13.56 13.13 -16.79
N ALA A 316 -14.49 12.59 -16.01
CA ALA A 316 -15.82 13.17 -15.79
C ALA A 316 -16.22 13.06 -14.30
N ARG A 317 -17.22 13.85 -13.90
CA ARG A 317 -17.81 13.77 -12.56
C ARG A 317 -18.74 12.57 -12.44
#